data_AF-A0A8C4ULA9-F1
#
_entry.id   AF-A0A8C4ULA9-F1
#
_cell.length_a   1.000
_cell.length_b   1.000
_cell.length_c   1.000
_cell.angle_alpha   90.00
_cell.angle_beta   90.00
_cell.angle_gamma   90.00
#
_symmetry.space_group_name_H-M   'P 1'
#
loop_
_entity.id
_entity.type
_entity.pdbx_description
1 polymer ?
#
loop_
_entity_poly.entity_id
_entity_poly.type
_entity_poly.pdbx_seq_one_letter_code
_entity_poly.pdbx_strand_id
1 'polypeptide(L)'
;MAAVAAGTDMFDEIVMAEERFHSEGYQEGYAEGSHAGVVEGRRYGSLHGAKIGSEVGYYLGFALTWQCLLQKCTDEKNSKKMRALDSLVGMIQKFPYEDPTYDKLQEDLEKIRGKFKQVDTKLVAARVLKQLQSRRLLTFLSMACDVLKSRF
;
A
#
# COMPACT_ATOMS: atom_id res chain seq x y z
N MET A 1 -63.53 37.58 8.59
CA MET A 1 -62.97 36.37 9.25
C MET A 1 -61.46 36.47 9.14
N ALA A 2 -60.82 37.07 10.14
CA ALA A 2 -59.39 37.34 10.13
C ALA A 2 -58.61 36.05 10.44
N ALA A 3 -57.64 35.76 9.59
CA ALA A 3 -56.69 34.67 9.75
C ALA A 3 -55.91 34.85 11.06
N VAL A 4 -56.11 33.93 11.99
CA VAL A 4 -55.12 33.67 13.04
C VAL A 4 -54.30 32.52 12.50
N ALA A 5 -53.21 32.84 11.81
CA ALA A 5 -52.10 31.91 11.73
C ALA A 5 -51.66 31.71 13.18
N ALA A 6 -52.17 30.66 13.81
CA ALA A 6 -51.79 30.27 15.15
C ALA A 6 -50.30 29.97 15.08
N GLY A 7 -49.51 30.95 15.52
CA GLY A 7 -48.11 30.72 15.85
C GLY A 7 -48.06 29.52 16.78
N THR A 8 -47.06 28.69 16.57
CA THR A 8 -46.65 27.63 17.49
C THR A 8 -46.87 28.09 18.93
N ASP A 9 -47.80 27.44 19.64
CA ASP A 9 -48.06 27.77 21.04
C ASP A 9 -46.74 27.58 21.80
N MET A 10 -46.42 28.51 22.70
CA MET A 10 -45.16 28.50 23.47
C MET A 10 -44.97 27.16 24.22
N PHE A 11 -46.07 26.47 24.54
CA PHE A 11 -46.06 25.14 25.13
C PHE A 11 -45.83 24.00 24.12
N ASP A 12 -46.22 24.18 22.86
CA ASP A 12 -45.98 23.21 21.77
C ASP A 12 -44.48 23.09 21.48
N GLU A 13 -43.74 24.19 21.63
CA GLU A 13 -42.28 24.16 21.58
C GLU A 13 -41.65 23.30 22.69
N ILE A 14 -42.21 23.35 23.91
CA ILE A 14 -41.70 22.55 25.03
C ILE A 14 -42.08 21.08 24.85
N VAL A 15 -43.31 20.80 24.43
CA VAL A 15 -43.81 19.43 24.22
C VAL A 15 -43.09 18.75 23.06
N MET A 16 -42.81 19.48 21.97
CA MET A 16 -42.11 18.95 20.80
C MET A 16 -40.57 19.05 20.90
N ALA A 17 -40.03 19.52 22.03
CA ALA A 17 -38.59 19.70 22.20
C ALA A 17 -37.82 18.37 22.09
N GLU A 18 -38.33 17.29 22.67
CA GLU A 18 -37.67 15.96 22.66
C GLU A 18 -37.49 15.44 21.22
N GLU A 19 -38.57 15.43 20.43
CA GLU A 19 -38.53 14.97 19.03
C GLU A 19 -37.59 15.85 18.18
N ARG A 20 -37.62 17.17 18.40
CA ARG A 20 -36.72 18.10 17.70
C ARG A 20 -35.26 17.81 18.03
N PHE A 21 -34.88 17.77 19.31
CA PHE A 21 -33.50 17.49 19.70
C PHE A 21 -33.04 16.09 19.30
N HIS A 22 -33.92 15.09 19.32
CA HIS A 22 -33.61 13.76 18.81
C HIS A 22 -33.33 13.80 17.31
N SER A 23 -34.20 14.46 16.53
CA SER A 23 -34.03 14.58 15.08
C SER A 23 -32.80 15.40 14.69
N GLU A 24 -32.52 16.50 15.41
CA GLU A 24 -31.34 17.34 15.24
C GLU A 24 -30.07 16.58 15.59
N GLY A 25 -30.04 15.91 16.74
CA GLY A 25 -28.89 15.11 17.16
C GLY A 25 -28.60 13.94 16.22
N TYR A 26 -29.65 13.30 15.68
CA TYR A 26 -29.47 12.26 14.66
C TYR A 26 -28.89 12.83 13.36
N GLN A 27 -29.44 13.95 12.87
CA GLN A 27 -28.96 14.57 11.63
C GLN A 27 -27.52 15.07 11.77
N GLU A 28 -27.19 15.72 12.89
CA GLU A 28 -25.84 16.18 13.20
C GLU A 28 -24.88 14.99 13.31
N GLY A 29 -25.21 13.98 14.11
CA GLY A 29 -24.39 12.79 14.27
C GLY A 29 -24.21 12.00 12.97
N TYR A 30 -25.24 11.91 12.12
CA TYR A 30 -25.14 11.28 10.81
C TYR A 30 -24.24 12.08 9.86
N ALA A 31 -24.42 13.41 9.81
CA ALA A 31 -23.62 14.28 8.95
C ALA A 31 -22.14 14.25 9.35
N GLU A 32 -21.84 14.40 10.65
CA GLU A 32 -20.48 14.35 11.17
C GLU A 32 -19.86 12.96 10.99
N GLY A 33 -20.59 11.90 11.34
CA GLY A 33 -20.13 10.53 11.19
C GLY A 33 -19.86 10.14 9.74
N SER A 34 -20.73 10.55 8.81
CA SER A 34 -20.55 10.33 7.38
C SER A 34 -19.32 11.07 6.84
N HIS A 35 -19.17 12.35 7.21
CA HIS A 35 -18.02 13.15 6.82
C HIS A 35 -16.71 12.55 7.35
N ALA A 36 -16.66 12.26 8.65
CA ALA A 36 -15.49 11.67 9.30
C ALA A 36 -15.14 10.30 8.68
N GLY A 37 -16.14 9.45 8.42
CA GLY A 37 -15.96 8.15 7.79
C GLY A 37 -15.33 8.25 6.40
N VAL A 38 -15.77 9.20 5.57
CA VAL A 38 -15.22 9.42 4.22
C VAL A 38 -13.77 9.91 4.30
N VAL A 39 -13.48 10.86 5.17
CA VAL A 39 -12.14 11.44 5.32
C VAL A 39 -11.16 10.37 5.83
N GLU A 40 -11.53 9.65 6.89
CA GLU A 40 -10.68 8.63 7.47
C GLU A 40 -10.47 7.45 6.51
N GLY A 41 -11.55 6.98 5.87
CA GLY A 41 -11.47 5.90 4.87
C GLY A 41 -10.52 6.25 3.72
N ARG A 42 -10.62 7.48 3.19
CA ARG A 42 -9.71 7.95 2.12
C ARG A 42 -8.26 8.01 2.61
N ARG A 43 -8.04 8.58 3.79
CA ARG A 43 -6.69 8.73 4.37
C ARG A 43 -6.06 7.37 4.59
N TYR A 44 -6.78 6.45 5.23
CA TYR A 44 -6.31 5.12 5.54
C TYR A 44 -6.01 4.33 4.25
N GLY A 45 -6.94 4.33 3.30
CA GLY A 45 -6.76 3.65 2.01
C GLY A 45 -5.54 4.17 1.24
N SER A 46 -5.35 5.49 1.21
CA SER A 46 -4.20 6.10 0.52
C SER A 46 -2.86 5.73 1.17
N LEU A 47 -2.78 5.85 2.49
CA LEU A 47 -1.56 5.53 3.25
C LEU A 47 -1.23 4.04 3.14
N HIS A 48 -2.23 3.18 3.32
CA HIS A 48 -2.06 1.74 3.29
C HIS A 48 -1.71 1.25 1.88
N GLY A 49 -2.39 1.76 0.85
CA GLY A 49 -2.10 1.48 -0.54
C GLY A 49 -0.70 1.91 -0.94
N ALA A 50 -0.26 3.11 -0.54
CA ALA A 50 1.11 3.58 -0.81
C ALA A 50 2.17 2.70 -0.13
N LYS A 51 1.92 2.26 1.11
CA LYS A 51 2.82 1.34 1.82
C LYS A 51 2.96 0.01 1.09
N ILE A 52 1.85 -0.61 0.68
CA ILE A 52 1.88 -1.88 -0.07
C ILE A 52 2.55 -1.68 -1.44
N GLY A 53 2.17 -0.63 -2.17
CA GLY A 53 2.72 -0.34 -3.49
C GLY A 53 4.23 -0.12 -3.46
N SER A 54 4.74 0.63 -2.47
CA SER A 54 6.17 0.83 -2.31
C SER A 54 6.94 -0.46 -1.99
N GLU A 55 6.36 -1.34 -1.17
CA GLU A 55 6.95 -2.63 -0.84
C GLU A 55 7.05 -3.55 -2.07
N VAL A 56 5.95 -3.69 -2.82
CA VAL A 56 5.91 -4.53 -4.02
C VAL A 56 6.82 -3.96 -5.11
N GLY A 57 6.83 -2.63 -5.28
CA GLY A 57 7.74 -1.94 -6.20
C GLY A 57 9.21 -2.15 -5.85
N TYR A 58 9.56 -2.13 -4.56
CA TYR A 58 10.91 -2.45 -4.09
C TYR A 58 11.32 -3.89 -4.45
N TYR A 59 10.45 -4.88 -4.21
CA TYR A 59 10.74 -6.27 -4.57
C TYR A 59 10.94 -6.47 -6.07
N LEU A 60 10.13 -5.80 -6.89
CA LEU A 60 10.28 -5.82 -8.34
C LEU A 60 11.60 -5.20 -8.78
N GLY A 61 11.91 -3.99 -8.30
CA GLY A 61 13.16 -3.30 -8.61
C GLY A 61 14.39 -4.11 -8.20
N PHE A 62 14.36 -4.72 -7.02
CA PHE A 62 15.39 -5.66 -6.57
C PHE A 62 15.54 -6.83 -7.53
N ALA A 63 14.44 -7.47 -7.91
CA ALA A 63 14.48 -8.65 -8.77
C ALA A 63 15.06 -8.34 -10.16
N LEU A 64 14.60 -7.26 -10.79
CA LEU A 64 15.06 -6.79 -12.10
C LEU A 64 16.55 -6.39 -12.07
N THR A 65 16.98 -5.69 -11.02
CA THR A 65 18.38 -5.27 -10.85
C THR A 65 19.30 -6.49 -10.78
N TRP A 66 18.91 -7.51 -10.01
CA TRP A 66 19.69 -8.74 -9.90
C TRP A 66 19.67 -9.59 -11.17
N GLN A 67 18.55 -9.65 -11.89
CA GLN A 67 18.51 -10.29 -13.22
C GLN A 67 19.53 -9.64 -14.15
N CYS A 68 19.57 -8.30 -14.23
CA CYS A 68 20.53 -7.57 -15.06
C CYS A 68 21.99 -7.82 -14.65
N LEU A 69 22.28 -7.87 -13.34
CA LEU A 69 23.63 -8.15 -12.83
C LEU A 69 24.07 -9.60 -13.08
N LEU A 70 23.17 -10.57 -12.94
CA LEU A 70 23.47 -11.99 -13.11
C LEU A 70 23.58 -12.38 -14.59
N GLN A 71 22.85 -11.73 -15.49
CA GLN A 71 22.92 -11.97 -16.94
C GLN A 71 24.30 -11.66 -17.52
N LYS A 72 25.07 -10.78 -16.87
CA LYS A 72 26.47 -10.47 -17.21
C LYS A 72 27.48 -11.54 -16.76
N CYS A 73 27.03 -12.57 -16.03
CA CYS A 73 27.88 -13.64 -15.51
C CYS A 73 27.32 -15.02 -15.94
N THR A 74 27.90 -15.60 -16.99
CA THR A 74 27.59 -16.96 -17.50
C THR A 74 28.17 -18.05 -16.60
N ASP A 75 27.62 -18.21 -15.40
CA ASP A 75 27.92 -19.31 -14.48
C ASP A 75 26.65 -20.17 -14.30
N GLU A 76 26.78 -21.49 -14.42
CA GLU A 76 25.74 -22.51 -14.15
C GLU A 76 25.02 -22.25 -12.80
N LYS A 77 25.76 -21.75 -11.79
CA LYS A 77 25.20 -21.39 -10.47
C LYS A 77 24.20 -20.23 -10.51
N ASN A 78 24.24 -19.39 -11.54
CA ASN A 78 23.34 -18.25 -11.70
C ASN A 78 21.98 -18.66 -12.30
N SER A 79 21.89 -19.79 -13.00
CA SER A 79 20.65 -20.30 -13.58
C SER A 79 19.56 -20.53 -12.52
N LYS A 80 19.93 -21.15 -11.39
CA LYS A 80 18.99 -21.39 -10.26
C LYS A 80 18.54 -20.10 -9.58
N LYS A 81 19.40 -19.07 -9.54
CA LYS A 81 19.08 -17.75 -8.98
C LYS A 81 18.16 -16.97 -9.91
N MET A 82 18.41 -17.03 -11.22
CA MET A 82 17.60 -16.38 -12.25
C MET A 82 16.18 -16.92 -12.23
N ARG A 83 16.00 -18.26 -12.21
CA ARG A 83 14.66 -18.88 -12.08
C ARG A 83 13.91 -18.46 -10.81
N ALA A 84 14.62 -18.26 -9.71
CA ALA A 84 14.01 -17.82 -8.46
C ALA A 84 13.55 -16.35 -8.54
N LEU A 85 14.32 -15.50 -9.23
CA LEU A 85 13.97 -14.11 -9.53
C LEU A 85 12.78 -14.04 -10.50
N ASP A 86 12.77 -14.82 -11.58
CA ASP A 86 11.66 -14.90 -12.54
C ASP A 86 10.36 -15.30 -11.86
N SER A 87 10.43 -16.28 -10.94
CA SER A 87 9.28 -16.70 -10.14
C SER A 87 8.75 -15.59 -9.23
N LEU A 88 9.63 -14.77 -8.65
CA LEU A 88 9.23 -13.62 -7.82
C LEU A 88 8.57 -12.53 -8.69
N VAL A 89 9.19 -12.18 -9.83
CA VAL A 89 8.63 -11.21 -10.78
C VAL A 89 7.26 -11.67 -11.30
N GLY A 90 7.13 -12.95 -11.64
CA GLY A 90 5.87 -13.52 -12.12
C GLY A 90 4.74 -13.50 -11.08
N MET A 91 5.06 -13.57 -9.77
CA MET A 91 4.04 -13.38 -8.72
C MET A 91 3.66 -11.91 -8.56
N ILE A 92 4.63 -11.00 -8.65
CA ILE A 92 4.40 -9.56 -8.55
C ILE A 92 3.57 -9.03 -9.74
N GLN A 93 3.79 -9.54 -10.95
CA GLN A 93 3.05 -9.14 -12.15
C GLN A 93 1.60 -9.62 -12.16
N LYS A 94 1.31 -10.75 -11.49
CA LYS A 94 -0.05 -11.29 -11.34
C LYS A 94 -0.83 -10.66 -10.20
N PHE A 95 -0.19 -9.79 -9.41
CA PHE A 95 -0.81 -9.13 -8.29
C PHE A 95 -1.92 -8.18 -8.81
N PRO A 96 -3.16 -8.28 -8.33
CA PRO A 96 -4.27 -7.47 -8.83
C PRO A 96 -4.17 -6.05 -8.25
N TYR A 97 -3.67 -5.12 -9.06
CA TYR A 97 -3.58 -3.71 -8.69
C TYR A 97 -4.90 -2.93 -8.92
N GLU A 98 -5.84 -3.53 -9.66
CA GLU A 98 -7.05 -2.84 -10.13
C GLU A 98 -8.28 -3.03 -9.22
N ASP A 99 -8.26 -4.02 -8.31
CA ASP A 99 -9.40 -4.35 -7.45
C ASP A 99 -9.12 -4.02 -5.97
N PRO A 100 -9.69 -2.92 -5.43
CA PRO A 100 -9.55 -2.52 -4.02
C PRO A 100 -10.21 -3.49 -3.04
N THR A 101 -11.09 -4.38 -3.51
CA THR A 101 -11.87 -5.33 -2.71
C THR A 101 -11.36 -6.76 -2.81
N TYR A 102 -10.15 -6.96 -3.34
CA TYR A 102 -9.60 -8.31 -3.51
C TYR A 102 -9.34 -9.00 -2.16
N ASP A 103 -10.21 -9.93 -1.78
CA ASP A 103 -10.18 -10.62 -0.48
C ASP A 103 -8.87 -11.39 -0.21
N LYS A 104 -8.14 -11.80 -1.25
CA LYS A 104 -6.89 -12.56 -1.14
C LYS A 104 -5.64 -11.69 -1.25
N LEU A 105 -5.78 -10.36 -1.25
CA LEU A 105 -4.67 -9.42 -1.40
C LEU A 105 -3.58 -9.67 -0.37
N GLN A 106 -3.98 -9.83 0.89
CA GLN A 106 -3.07 -10.04 2.00
C GLN A 106 -2.36 -11.40 1.91
N GLU A 107 -3.06 -12.45 1.50
CA GLU A 107 -2.47 -13.79 1.33
C GLU A 107 -1.41 -13.79 0.22
N ASP A 108 -1.70 -13.17 -0.91
CA ASP A 108 -0.78 -13.11 -2.04
C ASP A 108 0.42 -12.21 -1.74
N LEU A 109 0.21 -11.12 -0.99
CA LEU A 109 1.29 -10.28 -0.48
C LEU A 109 2.23 -11.07 0.46
N GLU A 110 1.70 -11.88 1.37
CA GLU A 110 2.51 -12.73 2.25
C GLU A 110 3.30 -13.79 1.46
N LYS A 111 2.70 -14.36 0.40
CA LYS A 111 3.43 -15.28 -0.50
C LYS A 111 4.58 -14.55 -1.21
N ILE A 112 4.36 -13.32 -1.68
CA ILE A 112 5.40 -12.49 -2.31
C ILE A 112 6.52 -12.18 -1.29
N ARG A 113 6.18 -11.74 -0.07
CA ARG A 113 7.14 -11.49 1.02
C ARG A 113 7.96 -12.74 1.34
N GLY A 114 7.30 -13.89 1.45
CA GLY A 114 7.96 -15.18 1.71
C GLY A 114 8.92 -15.57 0.59
N LYS A 115 8.51 -15.38 -0.68
CA LYS A 115 9.39 -15.64 -1.82
C LYS A 115 10.56 -14.67 -1.88
N PHE A 116 10.32 -13.39 -1.64
CA PHE A 116 11.36 -12.38 -1.58
C PHE A 116 12.43 -12.75 -0.54
N LYS A 117 12.03 -13.11 0.70
CA LYS A 117 12.96 -13.61 1.72
C LYS A 117 13.76 -14.82 1.25
N GLN A 118 13.12 -15.77 0.57
CA GLN A 118 13.82 -16.93 0.00
C GLN A 118 14.87 -16.52 -1.06
N VAL A 119 14.53 -15.58 -1.93
CA VAL A 119 15.44 -15.07 -2.97
C VAL A 119 16.59 -14.28 -2.34
N ASP A 120 16.29 -13.40 -1.38
CA ASP A 120 17.28 -12.58 -0.70
C ASP A 120 18.30 -13.47 0.03
N THR A 121 17.88 -14.48 0.79
CA THR A 121 18.80 -15.44 1.44
C THR A 121 19.72 -16.14 0.41
N LYS A 122 19.18 -16.54 -0.75
CA LYS A 122 19.98 -17.18 -1.82
C LYS A 122 20.98 -16.23 -2.48
N LEU A 123 20.68 -14.94 -2.54
CA LEU A 123 21.55 -13.91 -3.12
C LEU A 123 22.56 -13.36 -2.09
N VAL A 124 22.16 -13.21 -0.83
CA VAL A 124 23.02 -12.79 0.29
C VAL A 124 24.04 -13.88 0.64
N ALA A 125 23.68 -15.16 0.56
CA ALA A 125 24.66 -16.25 0.64
C ALA A 125 25.74 -16.13 -0.48
N ALA A 126 25.38 -15.58 -1.65
CA ALA A 126 26.35 -15.26 -2.70
C ALA A 126 27.15 -13.96 -2.44
N ARG A 127 26.63 -13.02 -1.62
CA ARG A 127 27.36 -11.81 -1.17
C ARG A 127 28.53 -12.15 -0.25
N VAL A 128 28.40 -13.10 0.68
CA VAL A 128 29.51 -13.44 1.61
C VAL A 128 30.74 -13.95 0.86
N LEU A 129 30.55 -14.66 -0.26
CA LEU A 129 31.67 -15.15 -1.08
C LEU A 129 32.23 -14.14 -2.09
N LYS A 130 31.50 -13.07 -2.45
CA LYS A 130 31.98 -12.01 -3.39
C LYS A 130 32.39 -10.69 -2.71
N GLN A 131 31.95 -10.41 -1.49
CA GLN A 131 32.35 -9.22 -0.71
C GLN A 131 33.81 -9.27 -0.22
N LEU A 132 34.46 -10.44 -0.23
CA LEU A 132 35.90 -10.55 -0.04
C LEU A 132 36.73 -10.15 -1.27
N GLN A 133 36.12 -9.84 -2.43
CA GLN A 133 36.88 -9.49 -3.64
C GLN A 133 36.42 -8.27 -4.47
N SER A 134 35.35 -7.53 -4.15
CA SER A 134 35.12 -6.28 -4.92
C SER A 134 34.31 -5.21 -4.19
N ARG A 135 35.03 -4.20 -3.70
CA ARG A 135 34.52 -2.90 -3.21
C ARG A 135 33.78 -2.06 -4.28
N ARG A 136 33.50 -2.59 -5.48
CA ARG A 136 32.87 -1.85 -6.59
C ARG A 136 31.34 -1.77 -6.56
N LEU A 137 30.64 -2.48 -5.66
CA LEU A 137 29.16 -2.45 -5.64
C LEU A 137 28.57 -1.28 -4.82
N LEU A 138 29.36 -0.64 -3.94
CA LEU A 138 28.90 0.51 -3.16
C LEU A 138 28.60 1.74 -4.04
N THR A 139 29.26 1.88 -5.19
CA THR A 139 28.99 2.98 -6.12
C THR A 139 27.68 2.83 -6.89
N PHE A 140 27.24 1.60 -7.18
CA PHE A 140 25.96 1.37 -7.87
C PHE A 140 24.74 1.59 -6.97
N LEU A 141 24.83 1.25 -5.68
CA LEU A 141 23.77 1.57 -4.72
C LEU A 141 23.68 3.07 -4.44
N SER A 142 24.81 3.79 -4.43
CA SER A 142 24.82 5.25 -4.39
C SER A 142 24.11 5.85 -5.61
N MET A 143 24.47 5.43 -6.82
CA MET A 143 23.86 5.96 -8.06
C MET A 143 22.35 5.71 -8.13
N ALA A 144 21.84 4.57 -7.67
CA ALA A 144 20.40 4.32 -7.63
C ALA A 144 19.67 5.20 -6.61
N CYS A 145 20.32 5.52 -5.48
CA CYS A 145 19.79 6.47 -4.49
C CYS A 145 19.82 7.91 -5.02
N ASP A 146 20.88 8.29 -5.73
CA ASP A 146 21.04 9.63 -6.33
C ASP A 146 20.04 9.88 -7.47
N VAL A 147 19.70 8.87 -8.26
CA VAL A 147 18.69 8.97 -9.32
C VAL A 147 17.26 9.08 -8.77
N LEU A 148 16.96 8.44 -7.63
CA LEU A 148 15.66 8.63 -6.96
C LEU A 148 15.54 10.00 -6.28
N LYS A 149 16.64 10.56 -5.78
CA LYS A 149 16.66 11.86 -5.09
C LYS A 149 16.72 13.06 -6.04
N SER A 150 17.05 12.85 -7.32
CA SER A 150 17.10 13.91 -8.34
C SER A 150 15.79 14.10 -9.12
N ARG A 151 14.75 13.30 -8.85
CA ARG A 151 13.44 13.36 -9.53
C ARG A 151 12.27 13.65 -8.59
N PHE A 152 12.55 13.97 -7.32
CA PHE A 152 11.61 14.51 -6.33
C PHE A 152 12.20 15.76 -5.70
#